data_AF-A0A4R3AXE5-F1
#
_entry.id   AF-A0A4R3AXE5-F1
#
_cell.length_a   1.000
_cell.length_b   1.000
_cell.length_c   1.000
_cell.angle_alpha   90.00
_cell.angle_beta   90.00
_cell.angle_gamma   90.00
#
_symmetry.space_group_name_H-M   'P 1'
#
loop_
_entity.id
_entity.type
_entity.pdbx_description
1 polymer ?
#
loop_
_entity_poly.entity_id
_entity_poly.type
_entity_poly.pdbx_seq_one_letter_code
_entity_poly.pdbx_strand_id
1 'polypeptide(L)'
;MMINRRFFKFFSIWCLLAIGTNPADAQQVSDENFNYPISTPTYTKGNGPLLLFDEAHNNASTLKGAYAAFSKLLRDDGYKVVSNTEKISWELLKKAKIYVTVNAMYDLEDWNLPARSAFSTKEMDELSTWVAAGGSLFLVTDHMPCGASVHDLAGRFGINIINGFALRKDGLPEVFSKERKTLISNQITSSPGEEIDSIMCWGGTGFIVPSHAHVISALGDDYNIYLPSNVSQIKRPLPDTIPYISGRGLVNGAYLKYGKGRVVIFGDGAPFSAQLQGIKSEKRGMNHPSATQNAQFLLNIIHWLDCKF
;
A
#
# COMPACT_ATOMS: atom_id res chain seq x y z
N MET A 1 -72.27 -28.13 42.22
CA MET A 1 -72.28 -27.80 40.77
C MET A 1 -71.83 -26.35 40.68
N MET A 2 -70.68 -25.92 40.14
CA MET A 2 -69.66 -26.50 39.28
C MET A 2 -68.32 -25.85 39.63
N ILE A 3 -67.26 -26.66 39.53
CA ILE A 3 -65.85 -26.27 39.66
C ILE A 3 -65.45 -25.51 38.39
N ASN A 4 -64.89 -24.30 38.55
CA ASN A 4 -64.43 -23.48 37.44
C ASN A 4 -63.09 -24.02 36.89
N ARG A 5 -63.13 -24.58 35.68
CA ARG A 5 -61.97 -25.10 34.94
C ARG A 5 -61.13 -23.95 34.38
N ARG A 6 -59.85 -23.89 34.76
CA ARG A 6 -58.82 -23.08 34.09
C ARG A 6 -58.55 -23.66 32.69
N PHE A 7 -58.77 -22.86 31.65
CA PHE A 7 -58.30 -23.15 30.30
C PHE A 7 -56.85 -22.67 30.15
N PHE A 8 -55.92 -23.60 29.96
CA PHE A 8 -54.56 -23.33 29.49
C PHE A 8 -54.62 -23.01 27.99
N LYS A 9 -54.28 -21.78 27.58
CA LYS A 9 -54.00 -21.45 26.18
C LYS A 9 -52.51 -21.72 25.91
N PHE A 10 -52.20 -22.77 25.17
CA PHE A 10 -50.88 -22.95 24.56
C PHE A 10 -50.78 -21.98 23.37
N PHE A 11 -49.95 -20.95 23.51
CA PHE A 11 -49.53 -20.11 22.38
C PHE A 11 -48.23 -20.72 21.83
N SER A 12 -48.32 -21.39 20.68
CA SER A 12 -47.12 -21.81 19.95
C SER A 12 -46.52 -20.59 19.26
N ILE A 13 -45.40 -20.10 19.78
CA ILE A 13 -44.60 -19.05 19.13
C ILE A 13 -43.73 -19.73 18.08
N TRP A 14 -44.12 -19.59 16.81
CA TRP A 14 -43.23 -19.85 15.69
C TRP A 14 -42.24 -18.68 15.58
N CYS A 15 -41.04 -18.85 16.12
CA CYS A 15 -39.91 -17.98 15.81
C CYS A 15 -39.39 -18.30 14.40
N LEU A 16 -39.85 -17.54 13.40
CA LEU A 16 -39.14 -17.42 12.13
C LEU A 16 -37.83 -16.66 12.40
N LEU A 17 -36.74 -17.40 12.55
CA LEU A 17 -35.38 -16.86 12.47
C LEU A 17 -35.17 -16.38 11.04
N ALA A 18 -35.46 -15.10 10.79
CA ALA A 18 -34.93 -14.39 9.63
C ALA A 18 -33.41 -14.30 9.82
N ILE A 19 -32.67 -15.27 9.28
CA ILE A 19 -31.22 -15.18 9.15
C ILE A 19 -30.97 -14.07 8.13
N GLY A 20 -30.76 -12.85 8.64
CA GLY A 20 -30.24 -11.75 7.84
C GLY A 20 -28.85 -12.14 7.37
N THR A 21 -28.70 -12.40 6.07
CA THR A 21 -27.39 -12.48 5.44
C THR A 21 -26.84 -11.06 5.40
N ASN A 22 -26.13 -10.66 6.46
CA ASN A 22 -25.18 -9.56 6.32
C ASN A 22 -24.20 -9.98 5.22
N PRO A 23 -23.95 -9.16 4.18
CA PRO A 23 -22.83 -9.42 3.30
C PRO A 23 -21.58 -9.45 4.18
N ALA A 24 -20.99 -10.64 4.32
CA ALA A 24 -19.72 -10.78 5.01
C ALA A 24 -18.71 -9.96 4.21
N ASP A 25 -18.09 -8.96 4.83
CA ASP A 25 -16.90 -8.34 4.28
C ASP A 25 -15.93 -9.47 3.97
N ALA A 26 -15.62 -9.62 2.69
CA ALA A 26 -14.80 -10.71 2.19
C ALA A 26 -13.43 -10.60 2.87
N GLN A 27 -13.15 -11.51 3.80
CA GLN A 27 -11.91 -11.52 4.58
C GLN A 27 -10.71 -11.50 3.63
N GLN A 28 -9.79 -10.56 3.85
CA GLN A 28 -8.48 -10.54 3.20
C GLN A 28 -7.45 -11.12 4.18
N VAL A 29 -6.73 -12.14 3.73
CA VAL A 29 -5.68 -12.80 4.51
C VAL A 29 -4.40 -12.89 3.70
N SER A 30 -3.26 -13.07 4.37
CA SER A 30 -1.99 -13.31 3.69
C SER A 30 -2.02 -14.66 2.95
N ASP A 31 -1.44 -14.71 1.76
CA ASP A 31 -1.13 -15.97 1.07
C ASP A 31 0.19 -16.52 1.61
N GLU A 32 0.12 -17.36 2.65
CA GLU A 32 1.30 -17.97 3.27
C GLU A 32 2.06 -18.93 2.34
N ASN A 33 1.42 -19.37 1.25
CA ASN A 33 2.03 -20.26 0.26
C ASN A 33 2.78 -19.49 -0.84
N PHE A 34 2.67 -18.15 -0.87
CA PHE A 34 3.42 -17.36 -1.84
C PHE A 34 4.93 -17.56 -1.64
N ASN A 35 5.60 -17.92 -2.74
CA ASN A 35 7.04 -18.08 -2.77
C ASN A 35 7.59 -17.56 -4.09
N TYR A 36 8.64 -16.75 -4.01
CA TYR A 36 9.38 -16.25 -5.15
C TYR A 36 10.82 -16.76 -5.05
N PRO A 37 11.32 -17.50 -6.04
CA PRO A 37 12.67 -18.06 -5.98
C PRO A 37 13.73 -16.98 -6.18
N ILE A 38 14.62 -16.82 -5.21
CA ILE A 38 15.82 -15.98 -5.33
C ILE A 38 17.01 -16.92 -5.52
N SER A 39 17.61 -16.89 -6.72
CA SER A 39 18.76 -17.74 -7.06
C SER A 39 20.05 -17.24 -6.41
N THR A 40 20.23 -15.92 -6.30
CA THR A 40 21.40 -15.28 -5.70
C THR A 40 20.94 -14.15 -4.78
N PRO A 41 20.77 -14.43 -3.48
CA PRO A 41 20.46 -13.40 -2.49
C PRO A 41 21.53 -12.31 -2.47
N THR A 42 21.11 -11.06 -2.33
CA THR A 42 22.01 -9.90 -2.17
C THR A 42 22.94 -10.07 -0.97
N TYR A 43 22.41 -10.70 0.08
CA TYR A 43 23.15 -11.02 1.30
C TYR A 43 22.94 -12.46 1.72
N THR A 44 23.93 -13.02 2.41
CA THR A 44 23.68 -14.23 3.21
C THR A 44 22.56 -13.96 4.22
N LYS A 45 21.69 -14.94 4.41
CA LYS A 45 20.49 -14.83 5.25
C LYS A 45 20.77 -14.18 6.61
N GLY A 46 20.16 -13.02 6.86
CA GLY A 46 20.28 -12.28 8.13
C GLY A 46 21.51 -11.37 8.27
N ASN A 47 22.41 -11.37 7.28
CA ASN A 47 23.62 -10.53 7.27
C ASN A 47 23.43 -9.21 6.52
N GLY A 48 22.31 -9.01 5.84
CA GLY A 48 21.94 -7.74 5.22
C GLY A 48 21.61 -6.66 6.25
N PRO A 49 21.46 -5.40 5.81
CA PRO A 49 21.13 -4.29 6.69
C PRO A 49 19.73 -4.44 7.29
N LEU A 50 19.49 -3.66 8.36
CA LEU A 50 18.19 -3.59 9.01
C LEU A 50 17.24 -2.71 8.21
N LEU A 51 16.07 -3.28 7.91
CA LEU A 51 14.89 -2.60 7.40
C LEU A 51 13.84 -2.58 8.51
N LEU A 52 13.41 -1.37 8.90
CA LEU A 52 12.30 -1.17 9.83
C LEU A 52 11.01 -0.99 9.03
N PHE A 53 10.01 -1.79 9.35
CA PHE A 53 8.68 -1.71 8.78
C PHE A 53 7.72 -1.08 9.79
N ASP A 54 7.08 0.01 9.41
CA ASP A 54 6.18 0.77 10.26
C ASP A 54 4.89 0.01 10.58
N GLU A 55 4.66 -0.20 11.87
CA GLU A 55 3.41 -0.68 12.47
C GLU A 55 2.98 0.25 13.62
N ALA A 56 3.49 1.50 13.65
CA ALA A 56 3.22 2.48 14.71
C ALA A 56 2.14 3.50 14.33
N HIS A 57 1.75 3.60 13.05
CA HIS A 57 0.88 4.65 12.52
C HIS A 57 -0.44 4.09 11.98
N ASN A 58 -1.09 3.22 12.78
CA ASN A 58 -2.36 2.55 12.46
C ASN A 58 -2.38 1.86 11.09
N ASN A 59 -1.22 1.39 10.61
CA ASN A 59 -1.11 0.67 9.37
C ASN A 59 -1.88 -0.65 9.46
N ALA A 60 -2.88 -0.86 8.61
CA ALA A 60 -3.54 -2.17 8.50
C ALA A 60 -2.60 -3.24 7.91
N SER A 61 -1.57 -2.81 7.17
CA SER A 61 -0.52 -3.66 6.62
C SER A 61 0.54 -3.95 7.68
N THR A 62 0.66 -5.21 8.10
CA THR A 62 1.67 -5.66 9.08
C THR A 62 2.51 -6.80 8.51
N LEU A 63 3.73 -6.99 9.02
CA LEU A 63 4.64 -8.07 8.63
C LEU A 63 4.15 -9.46 9.02
N LYS A 64 3.15 -9.55 9.91
CA LYS A 64 2.46 -10.79 10.27
C LYS A 64 1.11 -10.95 9.55
N GLY A 65 0.63 -9.90 8.89
CA GLY A 65 -0.63 -9.86 8.14
C GLY A 65 -0.37 -9.78 6.64
N ALA A 66 -1.07 -8.86 5.96
CA ALA A 66 -1.03 -8.71 4.50
C ALA A 66 0.38 -8.58 3.88
N TYR A 67 1.38 -8.16 4.67
CA TYR A 67 2.77 -7.98 4.26
C TYR A 67 3.72 -9.09 4.75
N ALA A 68 3.20 -10.25 5.16
CA ALA A 68 4.05 -11.39 5.52
C ALA A 68 4.90 -11.89 4.32
N ALA A 69 4.33 -11.89 3.11
CA ALA A 69 5.07 -12.22 1.89
C ALA A 69 6.20 -11.23 1.57
N PHE A 70 6.00 -9.92 1.81
CA PHE A 70 7.03 -8.90 1.74
C PHE A 70 8.18 -9.22 2.70
N SER A 71 7.85 -9.50 3.96
CA SER A 71 8.83 -9.87 5.00
C SER A 71 9.64 -11.09 4.58
N LYS A 72 8.96 -12.14 4.12
CA LYS A 72 9.60 -13.38 3.69
C LYS A 72 10.54 -13.14 2.52
N LEU A 73 10.08 -12.48 1.48
CA LEU A 73 10.86 -12.22 0.27
C LEU A 73 12.17 -11.48 0.57
N LEU A 74 12.11 -10.40 1.34
CA LEU A 74 13.31 -9.63 1.67
C LEU A 74 14.26 -10.36 2.64
N ARG A 75 13.73 -11.21 3.53
CA ARG A 75 14.56 -12.08 4.37
C ARG A 75 15.26 -13.17 3.59
N ASP A 76 14.60 -13.72 2.58
CA ASP A 76 15.19 -14.70 1.66
C ASP A 76 16.26 -14.05 0.78
N ASP A 77 16.15 -12.74 0.51
CA ASP A 77 17.21 -11.91 -0.09
C ASP A 77 18.29 -11.45 0.91
N GLY A 78 18.16 -11.88 2.17
CA GLY A 78 19.17 -11.75 3.21
C GLY A 78 19.08 -10.51 4.10
N TYR A 79 18.09 -9.63 3.90
CA TYR A 79 17.84 -8.48 4.77
C TYR A 79 17.33 -8.89 6.16
N LYS A 80 17.62 -8.05 7.16
CA LYS A 80 16.95 -8.11 8.46
C LYS A 80 15.71 -7.22 8.41
N VAL A 81 14.53 -7.82 8.33
CA VAL A 81 13.26 -7.09 8.36
C VAL A 81 12.67 -7.13 9.77
N VAL A 82 12.28 -6.01 10.35
CA VAL A 82 11.71 -5.97 11.71
C VAL A 82 10.55 -4.97 11.75
N SER A 83 9.46 -5.31 12.43
CA SER A 83 8.36 -4.37 12.65
C SER A 83 8.74 -3.33 13.69
N ASN A 84 8.29 -2.10 13.47
CA ASN A 84 8.49 -0.97 14.35
C ASN A 84 7.13 -0.51 14.90
N THR A 85 6.93 -0.67 16.19
CA THR A 85 5.72 -0.21 16.91
C THR A 85 5.99 1.03 17.76
N GLU A 86 7.19 1.62 17.64
CA GLU A 86 7.58 2.82 18.36
C GLU A 86 7.44 4.05 17.46
N LYS A 87 7.20 5.22 18.07
CA LYS A 87 7.23 6.50 17.36
C LYS A 87 8.57 6.72 16.68
N ILE A 88 8.55 7.39 15.53
CA ILE A 88 9.79 7.67 14.81
C ILE A 88 10.68 8.56 15.67
N SER A 89 11.93 8.13 15.82
CA SER A 89 12.98 8.97 16.40
C SER A 89 14.33 8.76 15.73
N TRP A 90 15.25 9.72 15.84
CA TRP A 90 16.62 9.60 15.36
C TRP A 90 17.33 8.37 15.94
N GLU A 91 17.13 8.11 17.23
CA GLU A 91 17.74 6.97 17.94
C GLU A 91 17.23 5.62 17.44
N LEU A 92 15.97 5.55 17.02
CA LEU A 92 15.41 4.41 16.33
C LEU A 92 16.00 4.29 14.92
N LEU A 93 15.92 5.37 14.14
CA LEU A 93 16.27 5.38 12.72
C LEU A 93 17.76 5.09 12.47
N LYS A 94 18.67 5.55 13.32
CA LYS A 94 20.12 5.31 13.15
C LYS A 94 20.52 3.84 13.23
N LYS A 95 19.65 2.96 13.73
CA LYS A 95 19.85 1.50 13.79
C LYS A 95 19.57 0.82 12.45
N ALA A 96 18.80 1.49 11.59
CA ALA A 96 18.32 0.95 10.33
C ALA A 96 18.97 1.65 9.13
N LYS A 97 18.92 0.98 7.98
CA LYS A 97 19.30 1.58 6.70
C LYS A 97 18.08 1.99 5.89
N ILE A 98 16.99 1.23 6.02
CA ILE A 98 15.74 1.47 5.29
C ILE A 98 14.59 1.55 6.30
N TYR A 99 13.74 2.56 6.15
CA TYR A 99 12.45 2.66 6.82
C TYR A 99 11.34 2.52 5.78
N VAL A 100 10.37 1.65 6.04
CA VAL A 100 9.25 1.37 5.15
C VAL A 100 7.97 1.71 5.90
N THR A 101 7.10 2.52 5.31
CA THR A 101 5.74 2.72 5.82
C THR A 101 4.74 2.49 4.69
N VAL A 102 3.66 1.80 5.03
CA VAL A 102 2.65 1.36 4.06
C VAL A 102 1.27 1.70 4.61
N ASN A 103 0.54 2.53 3.88
CA ASN A 103 -0.86 2.87 4.18
C ASN A 103 -1.03 3.33 5.64
N ALA A 104 -0.14 4.20 6.10
CA ALA A 104 -0.27 4.85 7.40
C ALA A 104 -1.58 5.63 7.44
N MET A 105 -2.26 5.58 8.58
CA MET A 105 -3.58 6.19 8.77
C MET A 105 -3.62 6.98 10.07
N TYR A 106 -4.21 8.17 10.01
CA TYR A 106 -4.44 8.96 11.22
C TYR A 106 -5.47 8.31 12.14
N ASP A 107 -6.59 7.87 11.57
CA ASP A 107 -7.73 7.31 12.30
C ASP A 107 -8.26 6.07 11.55
N LEU A 108 -8.54 5.00 12.31
CA LEU A 108 -9.05 3.74 11.77
C LEU A 108 -10.57 3.77 11.55
N GLU A 109 -11.29 4.67 12.22
CA GLU A 109 -12.75 4.69 12.27
C GLU A 109 -13.33 5.91 11.52
N ASP A 110 -12.70 7.09 11.64
CA ASP A 110 -13.17 8.31 10.97
C ASP A 110 -12.29 8.70 9.78
N TRP A 111 -12.77 8.36 8.58
CA TRP A 111 -12.08 8.65 7.32
C TRP A 111 -12.61 9.92 6.64
N ASN A 112 -13.49 10.69 7.30
CA ASN A 112 -14.08 11.90 6.70
C ASN A 112 -13.09 13.06 6.66
N LEU A 113 -13.36 14.01 5.75
CA LEU A 113 -12.61 15.26 5.70
C LEU A 113 -13.02 16.20 6.85
N PRO A 114 -12.12 17.05 7.37
CA PRO A 114 -10.73 17.23 6.94
C PRO A 114 -9.83 16.08 7.42
N ALA A 115 -9.07 15.51 6.48
CA ALA A 115 -8.10 14.48 6.79
C ALA A 115 -6.90 15.07 7.55
N ARG A 116 -6.22 14.24 8.34
CA ARG A 116 -5.11 14.62 9.21
C ARG A 116 -3.91 13.74 8.95
N SER A 117 -2.71 14.24 9.25
CA SER A 117 -1.47 13.48 9.13
C SER A 117 -1.40 12.37 10.19
N ALA A 118 -0.99 11.17 9.79
CA ALA A 118 -0.68 10.08 10.71
C ALA A 118 0.61 10.34 11.52
N PHE A 119 1.49 11.18 10.98
CA PHE A 119 2.79 11.51 11.56
C PHE A 119 2.74 12.88 12.24
N SER A 120 3.35 12.99 13.41
CA SER A 120 3.58 14.30 14.03
C SER A 120 4.66 15.09 13.28
N THR A 121 4.64 16.42 13.41
CA THR A 121 5.68 17.29 12.83
C THR A 121 7.10 16.86 13.21
N LYS A 122 7.29 16.47 14.47
CA LYS A 122 8.57 15.98 14.98
C LYS A 122 9.03 14.71 14.26
N GLU A 123 8.14 13.74 14.07
CA GLU A 123 8.48 12.49 13.36
C GLU A 123 8.84 12.76 11.90
N MET A 124 8.11 13.65 11.24
CA MET A 124 8.41 14.06 9.85
C MET A 124 9.77 14.78 9.76
N ASP A 125 10.09 15.66 10.70
CA ASP A 125 11.37 16.36 10.76
C ASP A 125 12.53 15.38 11.02
N GLU A 126 12.37 14.45 11.95
CA GLU A 126 13.40 13.46 12.27
C GLU A 126 13.62 12.47 11.12
N LEU A 127 12.55 11.98 10.49
CA LEU A 127 12.63 11.08 9.35
C LEU A 127 13.29 11.75 8.14
N SER A 128 12.86 12.96 7.77
CA SER A 128 13.44 13.68 6.64
C SER A 128 14.90 14.07 6.89
N THR A 129 15.28 14.43 8.13
CA THR A 129 16.68 14.69 8.51
C THR A 129 17.53 13.42 8.41
N TRP A 130 17.02 12.28 8.87
CA TRP A 130 17.73 11.01 8.77
C TRP A 130 17.91 10.56 7.31
N VAL A 131 16.88 10.72 6.47
CA VAL A 131 17.02 10.46 5.02
C VAL A 131 18.08 11.39 4.43
N ALA A 132 18.03 12.70 4.71
CA ALA A 132 19.06 13.62 4.23
C ALA A 132 20.49 13.23 4.66
N ALA A 133 20.64 12.59 5.82
CA ALA A 133 21.91 12.12 6.35
C ALA A 133 22.42 10.80 5.72
N GLY A 134 21.58 10.09 4.95
CA GLY A 134 21.96 8.85 4.26
C GLY A 134 21.02 7.66 4.48
N GLY A 135 19.95 7.83 5.28
CA GLY A 135 18.88 6.86 5.40
C GLY A 135 18.05 6.73 4.13
N SER A 136 17.30 5.64 4.01
CA SER A 136 16.44 5.38 2.87
C SER A 136 14.98 5.16 3.29
N LEU A 137 14.05 5.81 2.58
CA LEU A 137 12.61 5.72 2.84
C LEU A 137 11.90 5.03 1.68
N PHE A 138 11.10 4.01 1.98
CA PHE A 138 10.05 3.52 1.10
C PHE A 138 8.69 3.94 1.65
N LEU A 139 8.06 4.92 1.00
CA LEU A 139 6.76 5.47 1.37
C LEU A 139 5.69 4.90 0.45
N VAL A 140 4.85 4.02 0.97
CA VAL A 140 3.73 3.46 0.22
C VAL A 140 2.43 3.98 0.82
N THR A 141 1.54 4.45 -0.04
CA THR A 141 0.21 4.88 0.34
C THR A 141 -0.83 4.24 -0.57
N ASP A 142 -2.08 4.63 -0.37
CA ASP A 142 -3.22 4.15 -1.12
C ASP A 142 -4.18 5.31 -1.38
N HIS A 143 -5.37 4.98 -1.86
CA HIS A 143 -6.48 5.91 -1.90
C HIS A 143 -6.81 6.54 -0.54
N MET A 144 -7.69 7.55 -0.56
CA MET A 144 -8.24 8.16 0.64
C MET A 144 -8.71 7.11 1.67
N PRO A 145 -8.40 7.27 2.98
CA PRO A 145 -7.72 8.42 3.60
C PRO A 145 -6.19 8.30 3.71
N CYS A 146 -5.59 7.21 3.23
CA CYS A 146 -4.15 6.97 3.32
C CYS A 146 -3.35 8.09 2.64
N GLY A 147 -3.78 8.51 1.45
CA GLY A 147 -3.13 9.59 0.68
C GLY A 147 -2.99 10.88 1.48
N ALA A 148 -4.04 11.33 2.16
CA ALA A 148 -3.97 12.49 3.05
C ALA A 148 -3.14 12.25 4.31
N SER A 149 -3.23 11.04 4.89
CA SER A 149 -2.52 10.69 6.12
C SER A 149 -0.99 10.80 6.00
N VAL A 150 -0.46 10.72 4.78
CA VAL A 150 0.97 10.84 4.50
C VAL A 150 1.33 12.09 3.69
N HIS A 151 0.37 12.96 3.38
CA HIS A 151 0.57 14.13 2.51
C HIS A 151 1.68 15.04 3.03
N ASP A 152 1.62 15.42 4.30
CA ASP A 152 2.59 16.33 4.92
C ASP A 152 4.00 15.71 4.98
N LEU A 153 4.09 14.40 5.19
CA LEU A 153 5.35 13.66 5.18
C LEU A 153 5.96 13.65 3.77
N ALA A 154 5.16 13.32 2.76
CA ALA A 154 5.59 13.34 1.36
C ALA A 154 6.02 14.74 0.91
N GLY A 155 5.33 15.77 1.42
CA GLY A 155 5.66 17.18 1.20
C GLY A 155 7.07 17.55 1.65
N ARG A 156 7.64 16.88 2.67
CA ARG A 156 9.04 17.09 3.09
C ARG A 156 10.06 16.70 2.01
N PHE A 157 9.64 15.89 1.05
CA PHE A 157 10.44 15.47 -0.10
C PHE A 157 10.00 16.15 -1.41
N GLY A 158 9.13 17.16 -1.33
CA GLY A 158 8.60 17.89 -2.47
C GLY A 158 7.54 17.13 -3.28
N ILE A 159 6.95 16.08 -2.70
CA ILE A 159 5.93 15.25 -3.36
C ILE A 159 4.54 15.65 -2.87
N ASN A 160 3.64 15.95 -3.81
CA ASN A 160 2.27 16.35 -3.50
C ASN A 160 1.31 15.18 -3.79
N ILE A 161 0.88 14.49 -2.74
CA ILE A 161 -0.05 13.36 -2.84
C ILE A 161 -1.48 13.85 -2.94
N ILE A 162 -2.24 13.26 -3.87
CA ILE A 162 -3.67 13.52 -4.01
C ILE A 162 -4.43 12.55 -3.11
N ASN A 163 -5.31 13.08 -2.27
CA ASN A 163 -6.20 12.27 -1.43
C ASN A 163 -7.43 11.81 -2.22
N GLY A 164 -7.20 11.02 -3.27
CA GLY A 164 -8.23 10.48 -4.14
C GLY A 164 -7.96 9.02 -4.45
N PHE A 165 -8.73 8.44 -5.37
CA PHE A 165 -8.44 7.12 -5.91
C PHE A 165 -8.34 7.17 -7.43
N ALA A 166 -7.31 6.52 -7.96
CA ALA A 166 -7.04 6.41 -9.39
C ALA A 166 -7.87 5.27 -9.97
N LEU A 167 -8.53 5.52 -11.10
CA LEU A 167 -9.13 4.47 -11.91
C LEU A 167 -8.90 4.74 -13.38
N ARG A 168 -8.72 3.64 -14.10
CA ARG A 168 -8.72 3.65 -15.56
C ARG A 168 -10.10 3.94 -16.10
N LYS A 169 -10.15 4.75 -17.17
CA LYS A 169 -11.38 5.10 -17.89
C LYS A 169 -12.00 3.90 -18.63
N ASP A 170 -11.19 2.93 -19.03
CA ASP A 170 -11.63 1.74 -19.75
C ASP A 170 -12.09 0.59 -18.84
N GLY A 171 -11.94 0.72 -17.52
CA GLY A 171 -12.32 -0.30 -16.54
C GLY A 171 -11.48 -1.58 -16.56
N LEU A 172 -10.40 -1.64 -17.34
CA LEU A 172 -9.51 -2.80 -17.39
C LEU A 172 -8.64 -2.92 -16.12
N PRO A 173 -7.96 -4.06 -15.89
CA PRO A 173 -6.98 -4.18 -14.81
C PRO A 173 -5.86 -3.13 -14.92
N GLU A 174 -5.32 -2.69 -13.78
CA GLU A 174 -4.25 -1.69 -13.74
C GLU A 174 -2.88 -2.32 -13.97
N VAL A 175 -2.54 -2.52 -15.23
CA VAL A 175 -1.20 -2.96 -15.65
C VAL A 175 -0.44 -1.79 -16.26
N PHE A 176 0.66 -1.42 -15.61
CA PHE A 176 1.64 -0.47 -16.13
C PHE A 176 2.71 -1.24 -16.90
N SER A 177 3.04 -0.83 -18.12
CA SER A 177 4.03 -1.54 -18.92
C SER A 177 4.87 -0.61 -19.80
N LYS A 178 6.07 -1.07 -20.17
CA LYS A 178 6.95 -0.36 -21.11
C LYS A 178 6.29 -0.23 -22.49
N GLU A 179 5.60 -1.28 -22.93
CA GLU A 179 4.83 -1.29 -24.18
C GLU A 179 3.81 -0.14 -24.23
N ARG A 180 3.09 0.06 -23.13
CA ARG A 180 2.10 1.13 -23.01
C ARG A 180 2.69 2.49 -22.66
N LYS A 181 4.01 2.56 -22.44
CA LYS A 181 4.73 3.76 -22.00
C LYS A 181 4.22 4.33 -20.68
N THR A 182 3.56 3.49 -19.88
CA THR A 182 3.08 3.83 -18.53
C THR A 182 4.03 3.36 -17.45
N LEU A 183 4.90 2.38 -17.74
CA LEU A 183 6.08 2.04 -16.95
C LEU A 183 7.33 2.62 -17.65
N ILE A 184 8.10 3.42 -16.94
CA ILE A 184 9.23 4.16 -17.50
C ILE A 184 10.52 3.37 -17.30
N SER A 185 11.34 3.27 -18.34
CA SER A 185 12.68 2.69 -18.26
C SER A 185 13.59 3.57 -17.41
N ASN A 186 14.10 3.03 -16.31
CA ASN A 186 14.97 3.71 -15.35
C ASN A 186 15.82 2.69 -14.59
N GLN A 187 16.58 3.12 -13.57
CA GLN A 187 17.48 2.25 -12.82
C GLN A 187 16.75 1.08 -12.15
N ILE A 188 15.52 1.28 -11.65
CA ILE A 188 14.73 0.25 -10.95
C ILE A 188 14.08 -0.72 -11.95
N THR A 189 13.65 -0.25 -13.12
CA THR A 189 12.88 -1.07 -14.09
C THR A 189 13.74 -1.70 -15.19
N SER A 190 15.02 -1.29 -15.28
CA SER A 190 15.96 -1.72 -16.33
C SER A 190 17.27 -2.25 -15.74
N SER A 191 17.23 -2.80 -14.52
CA SER A 191 18.37 -3.53 -13.93
C SER A 191 18.72 -4.73 -14.82
N PRO A 192 19.98 -4.90 -15.27
CA PRO A 192 20.35 -5.99 -16.15
C PRO A 192 20.08 -7.37 -15.55
N GLY A 193 19.31 -8.22 -16.25
CA GLY A 193 18.91 -9.55 -15.79
C GLY A 193 17.74 -9.57 -14.79
N GLU A 194 17.26 -8.39 -14.39
CA GLU A 194 16.14 -8.18 -13.47
C GLU A 194 15.17 -7.13 -14.04
N GLU A 195 15.07 -7.06 -15.37
CA GLU A 195 14.26 -6.08 -16.06
C GLU A 195 12.77 -6.26 -15.75
N ILE A 196 12.07 -5.13 -15.62
CA ILE A 196 10.63 -5.09 -15.35
C ILE A 196 9.94 -4.54 -16.58
N ASP A 197 9.12 -5.35 -17.24
CA ASP A 197 8.39 -4.94 -18.44
C ASP A 197 6.96 -4.53 -18.13
N SER A 198 6.39 -5.12 -17.09
CA SER A 198 5.08 -4.76 -16.56
C SER A 198 4.97 -4.95 -15.05
N ILE A 199 4.12 -4.16 -14.42
CA ILE A 199 3.69 -4.34 -13.03
C ILE A 199 2.18 -4.20 -12.95
N MET A 200 1.58 -4.91 -11.99
CA MET A 200 0.15 -4.79 -11.71
C MET A 200 -0.10 -4.00 -10.42
N CYS A 201 -1.14 -3.17 -10.46
CA CYS A 201 -1.68 -2.36 -9.38
C CYS A 201 -3.20 -2.61 -9.26
N TRP A 202 -3.83 -2.05 -8.22
CA TRP A 202 -5.23 -2.31 -7.84
C TRP A 202 -5.99 -1.04 -7.39
N GLY A 203 -5.70 0.12 -7.99
CA GLY A 203 -6.50 1.32 -7.79
C GLY A 203 -6.21 2.05 -6.49
N GLY A 204 -4.95 2.48 -6.34
CA GLY A 204 -4.49 3.37 -5.28
C GLY A 204 -4.72 4.84 -5.61
N THR A 205 -3.70 5.70 -5.47
CA THR A 205 -3.76 7.15 -5.77
C THR A 205 -2.65 7.62 -6.72
N GLY A 206 -2.71 8.89 -7.11
CA GLY A 206 -1.68 9.60 -7.87
C GLY A 206 -1.07 10.77 -7.09
N PHE A 207 0.08 11.25 -7.57
CA PHE A 207 0.80 12.37 -6.98
C PHE A 207 1.63 13.14 -8.00
N ILE A 208 2.03 14.34 -7.62
CA ILE A 208 2.98 15.19 -8.37
C ILE A 208 4.34 15.10 -7.69
N VAL A 209 5.39 14.96 -8.49
CA VAL A 209 6.77 14.83 -8.02
C VAL A 209 7.61 16.07 -8.41
N PRO A 210 8.69 16.38 -7.69
CA PRO A 210 9.57 17.48 -8.07
C PRO A 210 10.35 17.13 -9.36
N SER A 211 10.84 18.14 -10.08
CA SER A 211 11.48 17.95 -11.39
C SER A 211 12.74 17.08 -11.39
N HIS A 212 13.39 16.91 -10.24
CA HIS A 212 14.58 16.07 -10.08
C HIS A 212 14.25 14.63 -9.66
N ALA A 213 12.97 14.29 -9.48
CA ALA A 213 12.55 12.91 -9.26
C ALA A 213 12.50 12.13 -10.57
N HIS A 214 12.71 10.83 -10.46
CA HIS A 214 12.58 9.89 -11.56
C HIS A 214 11.24 9.16 -11.47
N VAL A 215 10.49 9.17 -12.56
CA VAL A 215 9.20 8.49 -12.65
C VAL A 215 9.42 6.99 -12.84
N ILE A 216 8.68 6.18 -12.09
CA ILE A 216 8.58 4.73 -12.29
C ILE A 216 7.36 4.42 -13.14
N SER A 217 6.19 4.90 -12.72
CA SER A 217 4.92 4.63 -13.39
C SER A 217 4.03 5.87 -13.44
N ALA A 218 3.50 6.14 -14.64
CA ALA A 218 2.70 7.31 -14.96
C ALA A 218 1.26 6.91 -15.25
N LEU A 219 0.31 7.71 -14.75
CA LEU A 219 -1.12 7.48 -14.97
C LEU A 219 -1.51 7.93 -16.38
N GLY A 220 -1.33 9.21 -16.69
CA GLY A 220 -1.65 9.77 -18.00
C GLY A 220 -3.14 9.95 -18.25
N ASP A 221 -3.51 10.17 -19.52
CA ASP A 221 -4.90 10.46 -19.90
C ASP A 221 -5.87 9.29 -19.75
N ASP A 222 -5.36 8.07 -19.64
CA ASP A 222 -6.17 6.86 -19.48
C ASP A 222 -6.81 6.76 -18.09
N TYR A 223 -6.43 7.64 -17.16
CA TYR A 223 -6.86 7.60 -15.77
C TYR A 223 -7.65 8.84 -15.37
N ASN A 224 -8.57 8.65 -14.44
CA ASN A 224 -9.17 9.69 -13.62
C ASN A 224 -8.73 9.49 -12.17
N ILE A 225 -8.44 10.58 -11.46
CA ILE A 225 -8.37 10.58 -9.99
C ILE A 225 -9.68 11.12 -9.47
N TYR A 226 -10.46 10.26 -8.83
CA TYR A 226 -11.71 10.62 -8.19
C TYR A 226 -11.44 11.16 -6.79
N LEU A 227 -12.17 12.22 -6.42
CA LEU A 227 -11.97 13.01 -5.21
C LEU A 227 -13.21 12.91 -4.32
N PRO A 228 -13.40 11.79 -3.61
CA PRO A 228 -14.51 11.64 -2.68
C PRO A 228 -14.35 12.61 -1.51
N SER A 229 -15.46 13.14 -1.02
CA SER A 229 -15.49 13.94 0.22
C SER A 229 -15.85 13.10 1.45
N ASN A 230 -16.32 11.86 1.25
CA ASN A 230 -16.75 10.93 2.29
C ASN A 230 -16.45 9.48 1.88
N VAL A 231 -15.99 8.66 2.82
CA VAL A 231 -15.64 7.25 2.59
C VAL A 231 -16.77 6.42 1.98
N SER A 232 -18.04 6.69 2.31
CA SER A 232 -19.20 5.98 1.75
C SER A 232 -19.36 6.14 0.24
N GLN A 233 -18.65 7.10 -0.37
CA GLN A 233 -18.60 7.29 -1.81
C GLN A 233 -17.62 6.33 -2.49
N ILE A 234 -16.69 5.72 -1.75
CA ILE A 234 -15.72 4.74 -2.25
C ILE A 234 -16.40 3.37 -2.33
N LYS A 235 -17.23 3.19 -3.37
CA LYS A 235 -18.00 1.94 -3.59
C LYS A 235 -18.15 1.66 -5.09
N ARG A 236 -18.62 0.46 -5.43
CA ARG A 236 -18.96 0.10 -6.82
C ARG A 236 -20.46 -0.22 -6.93
N PRO A 237 -21.18 0.32 -7.93
CA PRO A 237 -20.74 1.37 -8.86
C PRO A 237 -20.48 2.70 -8.15
N LEU A 238 -19.62 3.53 -8.74
CA LEU A 238 -19.30 4.84 -8.20
C LEU A 238 -20.47 5.81 -8.40
N PRO A 239 -20.79 6.64 -7.39
CA PRO A 239 -21.70 7.77 -7.58
C PRO A 239 -21.19 8.74 -8.66
N ASP A 240 -22.06 9.12 -9.59
CA ASP A 240 -21.76 10.09 -10.67
C ASP A 240 -21.46 11.51 -10.15
N THR A 241 -21.69 11.76 -8.87
CA THR A 241 -21.47 13.04 -8.20
C THR A 241 -20.03 13.24 -7.70
N ILE A 242 -19.17 12.22 -7.76
CA ILE A 242 -17.79 12.34 -7.29
C ILE A 242 -16.99 13.16 -8.32
N PRO A 243 -16.43 14.33 -7.92
CA PRO A 243 -15.58 15.09 -8.81
C PRO A 243 -14.31 14.30 -9.12
N TYR A 244 -13.77 14.49 -10.32
CA TYR A 244 -12.51 13.86 -10.71
C TYR A 244 -11.63 14.84 -11.49
N ILE A 245 -10.33 14.54 -11.50
CA ILE A 245 -9.34 15.19 -12.35
C ILE A 245 -8.70 14.16 -13.27
N SER A 246 -8.13 14.60 -14.38
CA SER A 246 -7.36 13.72 -15.27
C SER A 246 -6.07 13.24 -14.58
N GLY A 247 -5.67 12.00 -14.86
CA GLY A 247 -4.34 11.46 -14.52
C GLY A 247 -3.18 12.09 -15.29
N ARG A 248 -3.43 13.00 -16.24
CA ARG A 248 -2.37 13.66 -17.02
C ARG A 248 -1.43 14.44 -16.11
N GLY A 249 -0.13 14.18 -16.26
CA GLY A 249 0.91 14.81 -15.43
C GLY A 249 1.04 14.22 -14.03
N LEU A 250 0.22 13.23 -13.68
CA LEU A 250 0.28 12.50 -12.42
C LEU A 250 0.98 11.16 -12.58
N VAL A 251 1.66 10.76 -11.51
CA VAL A 251 2.36 9.48 -11.42
C VAL A 251 1.82 8.69 -10.23
N ASN A 252 2.02 7.37 -10.23
CA ASN A 252 1.72 6.51 -9.07
C ASN A 252 2.96 5.78 -8.55
N GLY A 253 4.13 5.97 -9.18
CA GLY A 253 5.40 5.45 -8.70
C GLY A 253 6.53 6.39 -9.09
N ALA A 254 7.40 6.72 -8.14
CA ALA A 254 8.59 7.54 -8.38
C ALA A 254 9.69 7.29 -7.35
N TYR A 255 10.90 7.74 -7.67
CA TYR A 255 12.02 7.73 -6.75
C TYR A 255 12.90 8.96 -6.91
N LEU A 256 13.60 9.35 -5.84
CA LEU A 256 14.52 10.48 -5.83
C LEU A 256 15.62 10.30 -4.80
N LYS A 257 16.75 10.96 -5.02
CA LYS A 257 17.73 11.19 -3.95
C LYS A 257 17.29 12.39 -3.13
N TYR A 258 17.53 12.34 -1.82
CA TYR A 258 17.26 13.45 -0.91
C TYR A 258 18.43 13.60 0.07
N GLY A 259 19.20 14.68 -0.07
CA GLY A 259 20.51 14.78 0.57
C GLY A 259 21.42 13.62 0.15
N LYS A 260 21.93 12.86 1.14
CA LYS A 260 22.73 11.66 0.93
C LYS A 260 21.89 10.38 0.81
N GLY A 261 20.60 10.44 1.15
CA GLY A 261 19.69 9.31 1.18
C GLY A 261 18.84 9.18 -0.06
N ARG A 262 17.85 8.30 0.04
CA ARG A 262 17.02 7.85 -1.07
C ARG A 262 15.56 7.72 -0.64
N VAL A 263 14.65 8.06 -1.54
CA VAL A 263 13.20 7.93 -1.34
C VAL A 263 12.61 7.22 -2.53
N VAL A 264 11.80 6.20 -2.27
CA VAL A 264 10.87 5.62 -3.24
C VAL A 264 9.46 5.86 -2.71
N ILE A 265 8.56 6.30 -3.58
CA ILE A 265 7.15 6.45 -3.28
C ILE A 265 6.30 5.64 -4.25
N PHE A 266 5.27 4.98 -3.72
CA PHE A 266 4.26 4.30 -4.52
C PHE A 266 2.86 4.59 -4.00
N GLY A 267 1.93 4.84 -4.91
CA GLY A 267 0.55 5.23 -4.61
C GLY A 267 -0.40 4.06 -4.37
N ASP A 268 0.10 2.82 -4.30
CA ASP A 268 -0.71 1.62 -4.08
C ASP A 268 0.07 0.60 -3.23
N GLY A 269 -0.56 0.08 -2.17
CA GLY A 269 0.01 -0.93 -1.28
C GLY A 269 -0.17 -2.38 -1.75
N ALA A 270 -1.12 -2.68 -2.63
CA ALA A 270 -1.36 -4.05 -3.08
C ALA A 270 -0.17 -4.69 -3.83
N PRO A 271 0.56 -3.98 -4.72
CA PRO A 271 1.67 -4.53 -5.51
C PRO A 271 2.74 -5.28 -4.72
N PHE A 272 2.95 -4.92 -3.46
CA PHE A 272 4.03 -5.42 -2.59
C PHE A 272 3.54 -6.41 -1.53
N SER A 273 2.27 -6.82 -1.60
CA SER A 273 1.65 -7.81 -0.72
C SER A 273 1.49 -9.16 -1.44
N ALA A 274 1.04 -10.19 -0.74
CA ALA A 274 0.45 -11.37 -1.37
C ALA A 274 -0.74 -11.81 -0.53
N GLN A 275 -1.94 -11.64 -1.05
CA GLN A 275 -3.19 -11.79 -0.31
C GLN A 275 -4.16 -12.70 -1.03
N LEU A 276 -5.07 -13.29 -0.26
CA LEU A 276 -6.23 -14.03 -0.72
C LEU A 276 -7.48 -13.27 -0.25
N GLN A 277 -8.36 -12.93 -1.18
CA GLN A 277 -9.56 -12.16 -0.92
C GLN A 277 -10.82 -13.03 -1.08
N GLY A 278 -11.62 -13.05 -0.02
CA GLY A 278 -12.94 -13.67 -0.02
C GLY A 278 -12.94 -15.19 -0.16
N ILE A 279 -14.14 -15.75 -0.25
CA ILE A 279 -14.38 -17.21 -0.23
C ILE A 279 -13.72 -17.91 -1.43
N LYS A 280 -13.58 -17.20 -2.56
CA LYS A 280 -12.93 -17.72 -3.77
C LYS A 280 -11.41 -17.66 -3.71
N SER A 281 -10.82 -17.10 -2.64
CA SER A 281 -9.37 -16.91 -2.51
C SER A 281 -8.77 -16.19 -3.71
N GLU A 282 -9.43 -15.11 -4.14
CA GLU A 282 -8.93 -14.31 -5.27
C GLU A 282 -7.58 -13.70 -4.89
N LYS A 283 -6.57 -13.90 -5.74
CA LYS A 283 -5.21 -13.47 -5.46
C LYS A 283 -5.07 -11.96 -5.66
N ARG A 284 -4.34 -11.29 -4.76
CA ARG A 284 -4.05 -9.85 -4.85
C ARG A 284 -2.62 -9.57 -4.43
N GLY A 285 -1.89 -8.83 -5.25
CA GLY A 285 -0.46 -8.56 -5.07
C GLY A 285 0.43 -9.53 -5.84
N MET A 286 1.63 -9.80 -5.31
CA MET A 286 2.69 -10.58 -5.96
C MET A 286 2.29 -12.02 -6.33
N ASN A 287 1.25 -12.56 -5.70
CA ASN A 287 0.72 -13.89 -6.01
C ASN A 287 -0.26 -13.91 -7.20
N HIS A 288 -0.68 -12.74 -7.70
CA HIS A 288 -1.66 -12.67 -8.79
C HIS A 288 -1.04 -13.07 -10.14
N PRO A 289 -1.73 -13.87 -11.00
CA PRO A 289 -1.18 -14.36 -12.27
C PRO A 289 -0.73 -13.28 -13.26
N SER A 290 -1.29 -12.07 -13.18
CA SER A 290 -0.90 -10.93 -14.02
C SER A 290 0.15 -10.01 -13.38
N ALA A 291 0.60 -10.31 -12.16
CA ALA A 291 1.59 -9.52 -11.40
C ALA A 291 2.98 -10.20 -11.40
N THR A 292 3.34 -10.83 -12.52
CA THR A 292 4.47 -11.78 -12.62
C THR A 292 5.82 -11.17 -12.23
N GLN A 293 6.02 -9.87 -12.41
CA GLN A 293 7.27 -9.16 -12.12
C GLN A 293 7.21 -8.31 -10.84
N ASN A 294 6.07 -8.26 -10.12
CA ASN A 294 5.94 -7.43 -8.92
C ASN A 294 6.92 -7.81 -7.80
N ALA A 295 7.23 -9.10 -7.64
CA ALA A 295 8.21 -9.57 -6.66
C ALA A 295 9.64 -9.11 -7.01
N GLN A 296 10.06 -9.25 -8.27
CA GLN A 296 11.35 -8.71 -8.73
C GLN A 296 11.38 -7.18 -8.60
N PHE A 297 10.29 -6.51 -8.94
CA PHE A 297 10.18 -5.06 -8.81
C PHE A 297 10.39 -4.59 -7.37
N LEU A 298 9.85 -5.32 -6.39
CA LEU A 298 10.12 -5.06 -4.97
C LEU A 298 11.62 -5.22 -4.63
N LEU A 299 12.27 -6.28 -5.11
CA LEU A 299 13.71 -6.49 -4.91
C LEU A 299 14.51 -5.31 -5.49
N ASN A 300 14.25 -4.94 -6.74
CA ASN A 300 14.90 -3.80 -7.40
C ASN A 300 14.71 -2.49 -6.62
N ILE A 301 13.53 -2.24 -6.07
CA ILE A 301 13.29 -1.06 -5.21
C ILE A 301 14.20 -1.11 -3.97
N ILE A 302 14.22 -2.24 -3.26
CA ILE A 302 14.96 -2.37 -2.01
C ILE A 302 16.47 -2.30 -2.26
N HIS A 303 16.97 -2.94 -3.31
CA HIS A 303 18.37 -2.82 -3.72
C HIS A 303 18.76 -1.36 -4.01
N TRP A 304 17.82 -0.57 -4.53
CA TRP A 304 18.10 0.81 -4.94
C TRP A 304 18.19 1.69 -3.72
N LEU A 305 17.26 1.51 -2.78
CA LEU A 305 17.29 2.08 -1.45
C LEU A 305 18.55 1.65 -0.67
N ASP A 306 19.04 0.45 -0.90
CA ASP A 306 20.24 -0.09 -0.25
C ASP A 306 21.57 0.30 -0.93
N CYS A 307 21.53 0.99 -2.07
CA CYS A 307 22.72 1.30 -2.89
C CYS A 307 23.48 0.06 -3.37
N LYS A 308 22.76 -0.98 -3.83
CA LYS A 308 23.32 -2.22 -4.39
C LYS A 308 23.26 -2.32 -5.93
N PHE A 309 22.99 -1.19 -6.57
CA PHE A 309 23.05 -0.99 -8.02
C PHE A 309 24.45 -0.59 -8.49
#